data_AF-A0A4U1CY14-F1
#
_entry.id   AF-A0A4U1CY14-F1
#
_cell.length_a   1.000
_cell.length_b   1.000
_cell.length_c   1.000
_cell.angle_alpha   90.00
_cell.angle_beta   90.00
_cell.angle_gamma   90.00
#
_symmetry.space_group_name_H-M   'P 1'
#
loop_
_entity.id
_entity.type
_entity.pdbx_description
1 polymer ?
#
loop_
_entity_poly.entity_id
_entity_poly.type
_entity_poly.pdbx_seq_one_letter_code
_entity_poly.pdbx_strand_id
1 'polypeptide(L)' 'MENIADIVHIGELIAVSKVFHLNPFQMITSIEEGSVEVFQTKESFFAKYGSKESYDELEDWCELNNGKVFTKPKSVN' A
#
# COMPACT_ATOMS: atom_id res chain seq x y z
N MET A 1 -9.01 -9.47 12.89
CA MET A 1 -7.87 -8.95 12.10
C MET A 1 -7.53 -10.06 11.13
N GLU A 2 -7.77 -9.87 9.85
CA GLU A 2 -7.32 -10.84 8.83
C GLU A 2 -5.79 -10.95 8.93
N ASN A 3 -5.25 -12.16 8.76
CA ASN A 3 -3.81 -12.35 8.81
C ASN A 3 -3.20 -11.66 7.59
N ILE A 4 -2.20 -10.79 7.76
CA ILE A 4 -1.55 -10.12 6.63
C ILE A 4 -0.98 -11.11 5.63
N ALA A 5 -0.60 -12.31 6.08
CA ALA A 5 -0.17 -13.41 5.21
C ALA A 5 -1.26 -13.87 4.23
N ASP A 6 -2.55 -13.66 4.54
CA ASP A 6 -3.68 -13.96 3.65
C ASP A 6 -3.91 -12.82 2.63
N ILE A 7 -3.38 -11.63 2.90
CA ILE A 7 -3.64 -10.40 2.14
C ILE A 7 -2.46 -10.03 1.24
N VAL A 8 -1.23 -10.29 1.68
CA VAL A 8 0.02 -9.88 1.01
C VAL A 8 0.97 -11.07 0.89
N HIS A 9 1.30 -11.44 -0.35
CA HIS A 9 2.29 -12.48 -0.63
C HIS A 9 3.71 -11.93 -0.44
N ILE A 10 4.65 -12.79 -0.02
CA ILE A 10 6.04 -12.38 0.25
C ILE A 10 6.73 -11.74 -0.97
N GLY A 11 6.42 -12.20 -2.18
CA GLY A 11 6.94 -11.61 -3.42
C GLY A 11 6.46 -10.18 -3.64
N GLU A 12 5.19 -9.90 -3.31
CA GLU A 12 4.60 -8.56 -3.34
C GLU A 12 5.27 -7.67 -2.28
N LEU A 13 5.41 -8.19 -1.05
CA LEU A 13 6.05 -7.47 0.04
C LEU A 13 7.48 -7.04 -0.33
N ILE A 14 8.29 -7.94 -0.92
CA ILE A 14 9.66 -7.64 -1.37
C ILE A 14 9.67 -6.59 -2.47
N ALA A 15 8.75 -6.67 -3.44
CA ALA A 15 8.67 -5.71 -4.53
C ALA A 15 8.30 -4.31 -4.02
N VAL A 16 7.26 -4.22 -3.20
CA VAL A 16 6.74 -2.96 -2.65
C VAL A 16 7.75 -2.32 -1.69
N SER A 17 8.45 -3.12 -0.87
CA SER A 17 9.50 -2.63 0.03
C SER A 17 10.55 -1.78 -0.69
N LYS A 18 10.91 -2.15 -1.93
CA LYS A 18 11.86 -1.37 -2.74
C LYS A 18 11.32 -0.01 -3.19
N VAL A 19 10.02 0.07 -3.47
CA VAL A 19 9.36 1.31 -3.89
C VAL A 19 9.32 2.29 -2.72
N PHE A 20 8.84 1.82 -1.57
CA PHE A 20 8.72 2.64 -0.36
C PHE A 20 10.05 2.87 0.36
N HIS A 21 11.17 2.37 -0.19
CA HIS A 21 12.51 2.42 0.41
C HIS A 21 12.58 1.88 1.85
N LEU A 22 11.76 0.87 2.15
CA LEU A 22 11.72 0.16 3.42
C LEU A 22 12.31 -1.24 3.26
N ASN A 23 12.78 -1.85 4.36
CA ASN A 23 13.02 -3.30 4.34
C ASN A 23 11.69 -4.07 4.56
N PRO A 24 11.61 -5.37 4.20
CA PRO A 24 10.37 -6.14 4.32
C PRO A 24 9.77 -6.19 5.73
N PHE A 25 10.60 -6.15 6.77
CA PHE A 25 10.13 -6.10 8.15
C PHE A 25 9.47 -4.76 8.48
N GLN A 26 10.09 -3.65 8.09
CA GLN A 26 9.48 -2.32 8.25
C GLN A 26 8.20 -2.17 7.42
N MET A 27 8.17 -2.77 6.23
CA MET A 27 7.02 -2.74 5.35
C MET A 27 5.83 -3.47 5.98
N ILE A 28 6.04 -4.68 6.53
CA ILE A 28 4.95 -5.43 7.18
C ILE A 28 4.46 -4.72 8.45
N THR A 29 5.37 -4.19 9.27
CA THR A 29 5.00 -3.39 10.45
C THR A 29 4.18 -2.15 10.06
N SER A 30 4.56 -1.46 8.98
CA SER A 30 3.80 -0.29 8.50
C SER A 30 2.38 -0.65 8.05
N ILE A 31 2.19 -1.86 7.49
CA ILE A 31 0.86 -2.38 7.12
C ILE A 31 0.07 -2.75 8.39
N GLU A 32 0.69 -3.42 9.35
CA GLU A 32 0.07 -3.80 10.64
C GLU A 32 -0.41 -2.57 11.43
N GLU A 33 0.37 -1.50 11.41
CA GLU A 33 0.06 -0.23 12.08
C GLU A 33 -0.91 0.66 11.29
N GLY A 34 -1.26 0.28 10.06
CA GLY A 34 -2.13 1.07 9.18
C GLY A 34 -1.47 2.31 8.57
N SER A 35 -0.15 2.47 8.72
CA SER A 35 0.63 3.52 8.07
C SER A 35 0.77 3.30 6.57
N VAL A 36 0.69 2.04 6.12
CA VAL A 36 0.51 1.66 4.72
C VAL A 36 -0.81 0.91 4.57
N GLU A 37 -1.61 1.34 3.61
CA GLU A 37 -2.87 0.70 3.28
C GLU A 37 -2.71 -0.20 2.05
N VAL A 38 -3.44 -1.32 2.06
CA VAL A 38 -3.44 -2.31 0.98
C VAL A 38 -4.83 -2.45 0.40
N PHE A 39 -4.96 -2.19 -0.89
CA PHE A 39 -6.19 -2.33 -1.65
C PHE A 39 -6.07 -3.53 -2.58
N GLN A 40 -6.98 -4.49 -2.48
CA GLN A 40 -6.95 -5.69 -3.32
C GLN A 40 -7.23 -5.39 -4.81
N THR A 41 -7.93 -4.29 -5.08
CA THR A 41 -8.31 -3.87 -6.43
C THR A 41 -8.14 -2.36 -6.59
N LYS A 42 -7.86 -1.94 -7.81
CA LYS A 42 -7.76 -0.52 -8.17
C LYS A 42 -9.08 0.23 -7.94
N GLU A 43 -10.21 -0.43 -8.13
CA GLU A 43 -11.54 0.10 -7.88
C GLU A 43 -11.72 0.45 -6.40
N SER A 44 -11.23 -0.39 -5.49
CA SER A 44 -11.29 -0.11 -4.05
C SER A 44 -10.40 1.06 -3.64
N PHE A 45 -9.25 1.23 -4.29
CA PHE A 45 -8.40 2.40 -4.14
C PHE A 45 -9.11 3.68 -4.61
N PHE A 46 -9.69 3.66 -5.81
CA PHE A 46 -10.41 4.81 -6.37
C PHE A 46 -11.69 5.15 -5.60
N ALA A 47 -12.35 4.18 -4.97
CA ALA A 47 -13.48 4.44 -4.10
C ALA A 47 -13.10 5.32 -2.89
N LYS A 48 -11.85 5.22 -2.41
CA LYS A 48 -11.34 6.02 -1.29
C LYS A 48 -10.71 7.34 -1.75
N TYR A 49 -9.82 7.28 -2.74
CA TYR A 49 -8.98 8.43 -3.14
C TYR A 49 -9.49 9.17 -4.38
N GLY A 50 -10.49 8.63 -5.07
CA GLY A 50 -10.94 9.10 -6.39
C GLY A 50 -10.01 8.68 -7.51
N SER A 51 -10.46 8.82 -8.76
CA SER A 51 -9.60 8.64 -9.95
C SER A 51 -8.98 9.98 -10.33
N LYS A 52 -7.71 10.18 -9.98
CA LYS A 52 -6.96 11.43 -10.23
C LYS A 52 -5.67 11.14 -10.98
N GLU A 53 -5.14 12.15 -11.68
CA GLU A 53 -3.81 12.07 -12.31
C GLU A 53 -2.68 12.11 -11.28
N SER A 54 -2.89 12.78 -10.14
CA SER A 54 -1.97 12.83 -8.99
C SER A 54 -2.73 12.83 -7.67
N TYR A 55 -2.08 12.33 -6.61
CA TYR A 55 -2.64 12.25 -5.26
C TYR A 55 -1.80 13.07 -4.29
N ASP A 56 -2.25 14.29 -3.99
CA ASP A 56 -1.55 15.20 -3.07
C ASP A 56 -1.63 14.73 -1.61
N GLU A 57 -2.61 13.89 -1.29
CA GLU A 57 -2.82 13.30 0.03
C GLU A 57 -1.91 12.09 0.31
N LEU A 58 -1.21 11.55 -0.69
CA LEU A 58 -0.33 10.39 -0.56
C LEU A 58 1.13 10.81 -0.55
N GLU A 59 1.91 10.25 0.38
CA GLU A 59 3.36 10.37 0.39
C GLU A 59 3.96 9.50 -0.71
N ASP A 60 3.46 8.27 -0.82
CA ASP A 60 3.90 7.29 -1.81
C ASP A 60 2.77 6.31 -2.13
N TRP A 61 2.75 5.78 -3.35
CA TRP A 61 1.83 4.73 -3.75
C TRP A 61 2.38 3.93 -4.93
N CYS A 62 1.97 2.67 -5.03
CA CYS A 62 2.24 1.86 -6.21
C CYS A 62 1.12 0.86 -6.49
N GLU A 63 0.96 0.55 -7.77
CA GLU A 63 0.08 -0.49 -8.28
C GLU A 63 0.94 -1.66 -8.76
N LEU A 64 0.64 -2.85 -8.27
CA LEU A 64 1.23 -4.09 -8.77
C LEU A 64 0.50 -4.55 -10.03
N ASN A 65 1.17 -5.36 -10.85
CA ASN A 65 0.60 -5.87 -12.12
C ASN A 65 -0.68 -6.71 -11.94
N ASN A 66 -0.97 -7.18 -10.73
CA ASN A 66 -2.20 -7.89 -10.39
C ASN A 66 -3.35 -6.96 -9.95
N GLY A 67 -3.17 -5.63 -10.04
CA GLY A 67 -4.17 -4.63 -9.67
C GLY A 67 -4.23 -4.29 -8.19
N LYS A 68 -3.40 -4.93 -7.35
CA LYS A 68 -3.27 -4.59 -5.93
C LYS A 68 -2.53 -3.27 -5.77
N VAL A 69 -3.02 -2.39 -4.90
CA VAL A 69 -2.44 -1.06 -4.68
C VAL A 69 -1.97 -0.93 -3.24
N PHE A 70 -0.77 -0.39 -3.06
CA PHE A 70 -0.20 -0.04 -1.76
C PHE A 70 -0.08 1.48 -1.68
N THR A 71 -0.50 2.07 -0.57
CA THR A 71 -0.46 3.53 -0.40
C THR A 71 0.02 3.91 0.97
N LYS A 72 0.86 4.94 1.06
CA LYS A 72 1.23 5.60 2.31
C LYS A 72 0.62 7.00 2.31
N PRO A 73 -0.42 7.25 3.13
CA PRO A 73 -0.98 8.58 3.29
C PRO A 73 0.06 9.55 3.86
N LYS A 74 0.02 10.83 3.47
CA LYS A 74 0.79 11.85 4.18
C LYS A 74 0.31 11.91 5.61
N SER A 75 1.24 11.87 6.57
CA SER A 75 0.90 12.11 7.97
C SER A 75 0.33 13.52 8.11
N VAL A 76 -0.94 13.63 8.49
CA VAL A 76 -1.54 14.91 8.88
C VAL A 76 -1.07 15.15 10.32
N ASN A 77 -0.17 16.12 10.48
CA ASN A 77 0.29 16.59 11.78
C ASN A 77 -0.80 17.46 12.45
#